data_AF-A0A1G0LE19-F1
#
_entry.id   AF-A0A1G0LE19-F1
#
_cell.length_a   1.000
_cell.length_b   1.000
_cell.length_c   1.000
_cell.angle_alpha   90.00
_cell.angle_beta   90.00
_cell.angle_gamma   90.00
#
_symmetry.space_group_name_H-M   'P 1'
#
loop_
_entity.id
_entity.type
_entity.pdbx_description
1 polymer ?
#
loop_
_entity_poly.entity_id
_entity_poly.type
_entity_poly.pdbx_seq_one_letter_code
_entity_poly.pdbx_strand_id
1 'polypeptide(L)'
;MSWLRARDDATGERLPGRPAWSAHAMAGLTVARGLELSAVGLYTGAVPVDGAGGMTERPAFPRLNLRGALALPGAAEVTVAVDNALDRRLGPEWPGFTGRSAALGISWRPGEAR
;
A
#
# COMPACT_ATOMS: atom_id res chain seq x y z
N MET A 1 -12.15 5.98 -2.57
CA MET A 1 -12.81 4.69 -2.25
C MET A 1 -13.56 4.23 -3.49
N SER A 2 -13.60 2.92 -3.75
CA SER A 2 -14.39 2.36 -4.84
C SER A 2 -15.28 1.22 -4.32
N TRP A 3 -16.41 1.03 -5.00
CA TRP A 3 -17.32 -0.08 -4.80
C TRP A 3 -17.61 -0.73 -6.16
N LEU A 4 -17.54 -2.05 -6.22
CA LEU A 4 -17.74 -2.82 -7.44
C LEU A 4 -18.62 -4.04 -7.15
N ARG A 5 -19.70 -4.18 -7.91
CA ARG A 5 -20.50 -5.41 -7.94
C ARG A 5 -20.25 -6.10 -9.27
N ALA A 6 -19.25 -6.98 -9.30
CA ALA A 6 -18.90 -7.78 -10.47
C ALA A 6 -19.47 -9.19 -10.31
N ARG A 7 -20.46 -9.55 -11.13
CA ARG A 7 -21.12 -10.85 -11.13
C ARG A 7 -21.21 -11.43 -12.54
N ASP A 8 -21.28 -12.75 -12.63
CA ASP A 8 -21.68 -13.47 -13.83
C ASP A 8 -23.20 -13.34 -14.01
N ASP A 9 -23.66 -12.99 -15.21
CA ASP A 9 -25.08 -12.76 -15.48
C ASP A 9 -25.89 -14.06 -15.60
N ALA A 10 -25.26 -15.18 -15.92
CA ALA A 10 -25.91 -16.48 -16.05
C ALA A 10 -26.05 -17.18 -14.69
N THR A 11 -25.04 -17.08 -13.81
CA THR A 11 -25.02 -17.78 -12.52
C THR A 11 -25.30 -16.86 -11.33
N GLY A 12 -25.16 -15.55 -11.51
CA GLY A 12 -25.23 -14.56 -10.43
C GLY A 12 -24.04 -14.58 -9.48
N GLU A 13 -23.03 -15.43 -9.71
CA GLU A 13 -21.87 -15.57 -8.84
C GLU A 13 -20.91 -14.38 -8.96
N ARG A 14 -20.10 -14.12 -7.92
CA ARG A 14 -19.11 -13.04 -7.97
C ARG A 14 -17.97 -13.41 -8.91
N LEU A 15 -17.52 -12.46 -9.72
CA LEU A 15 -16.36 -12.68 -10.59
C LEU A 15 -15.06 -12.82 -9.76
N PRO A 16 -14.24 -13.86 -9.99
CA PRO A 16 -12.95 -14.02 -9.34
C PRO A 16 -12.03 -12.81 -9.51
N GLY A 17 -11.21 -12.53 -8.50
CA GLY A 17 -10.24 -11.44 -8.55
C GLY A 17 -10.84 -10.04 -8.42
N ARG A 18 -12.17 -9.91 -8.25
CA ARG A 18 -12.86 -8.62 -8.13
C ARG A 18 -13.29 -8.34 -6.68
N PRO A 19 -12.50 -7.59 -5.89
CA PRO A 19 -12.95 -7.14 -4.58
C PRO A 19 -14.15 -6.21 -4.73
N ALA A 20 -15.12 -6.34 -3.82
CA ALA A 20 -16.29 -5.46 -3.84
C ALA A 20 -15.97 -4.05 -3.37
N TRP A 21 -14.90 -3.89 -2.58
CA TRP A 21 -14.50 -2.61 -1.99
C TRP A 21 -12.98 -2.45 -2.09
N SER A 22 -12.54 -1.25 -2.46
CA SER A 22 -11.14 -0.87 -2.28
C SER A 22 -11.03 0.60 -1.88
N ALA A 23 -9.97 0.93 -1.17
CA ALA A 23 -9.66 2.31 -0.84
C ALA A 23 -8.16 2.58 -0.96
N HIS A 24 -7.85 3.80 -1.36
CA HIS A 24 -6.51 4.35 -1.36
C HIS A 24 -6.63 5.77 -0.83
N ALA A 25 -5.83 6.09 0.19
CA ALA A 25 -5.73 7.41 0.77
C ALA A 25 -4.26 7.74 1.00
N MET A 26 -3.91 9.00 0.79
CA MET A 26 -2.58 9.53 1.05
C MET A 26 -2.72 10.80 1.88
N ALA A 27 -1.85 10.96 2.88
CA ALA A 27 -1.72 12.16 3.67
C ALA A 27 -0.24 12.53 3.76
N GLY A 28 0.04 13.83 3.72
CA GLY A 28 1.39 14.38 3.86
C GLY A 28 1.35 15.64 4.72
N LEU A 29 2.38 15.84 5.53
CA LEU A 29 2.50 17.02 6.38
C LEU A 29 3.97 17.39 6.56
N THR A 30 4.25 18.69 6.48
CA THR A 30 5.55 19.27 6.85
C THR A 30 5.50 19.58 8.35
N VAL A 31 6.28 18.84 9.15
CA VAL A 31 6.26 18.97 10.63
C VAL A 31 7.11 20.16 11.08
N ALA A 32 8.26 20.33 10.44
CA ALA A 32 9.27 21.33 10.77
C ALA A 32 10.02 21.72 9.50
N ARG A 33 10.87 22.76 9.56
CA ARG A 33 11.70 23.15 8.42
C ARG A 33 12.55 21.97 7.95
N GLY A 34 12.26 21.48 6.75
CA GLY A 34 12.96 20.37 6.12
C GLY A 34 12.46 18.98 6.50
N LEU A 35 11.51 18.81 7.42
CA LEU A 35 10.96 17.50 7.77
C LEU A 35 9.56 17.31 7.18
N GLU A 36 9.43 16.35 6.29
CA GLU A 36 8.17 15.91 5.69
C GLU A 36 7.82 14.50 6.16
N LEU A 37 6.58 14.30 6.58
CA LEU A 37 6.02 12.99 6.89
C LEU A 37 4.87 12.70 5.93
N SER A 38 4.75 11.46 5.49
CA SER A 38 3.64 11.01 4.67
C SER A 38 3.20 9.60 5.06
N ALA A 39 1.91 9.34 4.83
CA ALA A 39 1.28 8.05 5.04
C ALA A 39 0.42 7.70 3.82
N VAL A 40 0.49 6.44 3.39
CA VAL A 40 -0.35 5.89 2.34
C VAL A 40 -1.10 4.69 2.90
N GLY A 41 -2.42 4.79 2.96
CA GLY A 41 -3.31 3.71 3.32
C GLY A 41 -3.90 3.05 2.07
N LEU A 42 -3.76 1.74 1.95
CA LEU A 42 -4.43 0.92 0.95
C LEU A 42 -5.33 -0.09 1.64
N TYR A 43 -6.52 -0.29 1.09
CA TYR A 43 -7.43 -1.33 1.53
C TYR A 43 -7.95 -2.08 0.32
N THR A 44 -7.76 -3.40 0.34
CA THR A 44 -8.40 -4.32 -0.61
C THR A 44 -9.37 -5.18 0.19
N GLY A 45 -10.66 -5.13 -0.14
CA GLY A 45 -11.67 -6.00 0.49
C GLY A 45 -11.46 -7.48 0.13
N ALA A 46 -12.27 -8.35 0.73
CA ALA A 46 -12.20 -9.79 0.45
C ALA A 46 -12.38 -10.06 -1.06
N VAL A 47 -11.47 -10.86 -1.63
CA VAL A 47 -11.40 -11.14 -3.07
C VAL A 47 -11.90 -12.56 -3.33
N PRO A 48 -12.95 -12.74 -4.15
CA PRO A 48 -13.37 -14.07 -4.56
C PRO A 48 -12.27 -14.76 -5.35
N VAL A 49 -12.08 -16.04 -5.11
CA VAL A 49 -11.12 -16.88 -5.83
C VAL A 49 -11.78 -18.18 -6.20
N ASP A 50 -11.59 -18.57 -7.45
CA ASP A 50 -11.96 -19.90 -7.89
C ASP A 50 -10.96 -20.92 -7.31
N GLY A 51 -11.49 -21.93 -6.62
CA GLY A 51 -10.74 -22.97 -5.93
C GLY A 51 -11.23 -24.35 -6.33
N ALA A 52 -10.42 -25.38 -6.06
CA ALA A 52 -10.70 -26.76 -6.50
C ALA A 52 -12.03 -27.37 -5.98
N GLY A 53 -12.72 -26.70 -5.04
CA GLY A 53 -14.03 -27.09 -4.51
C GLY A 53 -15.11 -26.00 -4.62
N GLY A 54 -14.90 -25.00 -5.48
CA GLY A 54 -15.82 -23.87 -5.67
C GLY A 54 -15.22 -22.53 -5.23
N MET A 55 -16.05 -21.48 -5.25
CA MET A 55 -15.65 -20.13 -4.92
C MET A 55 -15.26 -20.01 -3.44
N THR A 56 -14.04 -19.55 -3.20
CA THR A 56 -13.51 -19.21 -1.87
C THR A 56 -13.27 -17.71 -1.78
N GLU A 57 -12.98 -17.20 -0.59
CA GLU A 57 -12.60 -15.80 -0.40
C GLU A 57 -11.17 -15.70 0.14
N ARG A 58 -10.38 -14.87 -0.53
CA ARG A 58 -9.16 -14.32 0.06
C ARG A 58 -9.54 -13.23 1.05
N PRO A 59 -8.91 -13.19 2.24
CA PRO A 59 -9.23 -12.20 3.26
C PRO A 59 -8.91 -10.78 2.79
N ALA A 60 -9.60 -9.80 3.38
CA ALA A 60 -9.31 -8.40 3.15
C ALA A 60 -7.89 -8.04 3.62
N PHE A 61 -7.25 -7.11 2.91
CA PHE A 61 -5.87 -6.71 3.14
C PHE A 61 -5.74 -5.19 3.29
N PRO A 62 -5.69 -4.69 4.54
CA PRO A 62 -5.26 -3.32 4.81
C PRO A 62 -3.73 -3.23 4.83
N ARG A 63 -3.18 -2.20 4.18
CA ARG A 63 -1.75 -1.85 4.18
C ARG A 63 -1.59 -0.39 4.52
N LEU A 64 -0.66 -0.09 5.41
CA LEU A 64 -0.23 1.26 5.73
C LEU A 64 1.25 1.39 5.39
N ASN A 65 1.61 2.36 4.56
CA ASN A 65 3.00 2.73 4.31
C ASN A 65 3.27 4.09 4.95
N LEU A 66 4.42 4.22 5.58
CA LEU A 66 4.86 5.45 6.24
C LEU A 66 6.17 5.89 5.62
N ARG A 67 6.36 7.19 5.41
CA ARG A 67 7.62 7.76 4.94
C ARG A 67 7.91 9.07 5.65
N GLY A 68 9.16 9.23 6.08
CA GLY A 68 9.73 10.49 6.51
C GLY A 68 10.86 10.92 5.57
N ALA A 69 10.96 12.21 5.29
CA ALA A 69 12.04 12.81 4.53
C ALA A 69 12.57 14.02 5.30
N LEU A 70 13.89 14.11 5.45
CA LEU A 70 14.58 15.20 6.12
C LEU A 70 15.56 15.84 5.14
N ALA A 71 15.31 17.08 4.77
CA ALA A 71 16.24 17.92 4.04
C ALA A 71 17.44 18.26 4.92
N LEU A 72 18.63 18.06 4.37
CA LEU A 72 19.92 18.39 4.95
C LEU A 72 20.54 19.60 4.22
N PRO A 73 21.50 20.29 4.84
CA PRO A 73 22.31 21.29 4.14
C PRO A 73 22.94 20.73 2.86
N GLY A 74 23.14 21.59 1.85
CA GLY A 74 23.79 21.18 0.60
C GLY A 74 22.92 20.38 -0.36
N ALA A 75 21.59 20.59 -0.35
CA ALA A 75 20.62 19.94 -1.23
C ALA A 75 20.61 18.39 -1.11
N ALA A 76 20.95 17.88 0.07
CA ALA A 76 20.81 16.48 0.44
C ALA A 76 19.47 16.22 1.14
N GLU A 77 18.98 14.98 1.05
CA GLU A 77 17.77 14.50 1.73
C GLU A 77 18.03 13.09 2.27
N VAL A 78 17.63 12.85 3.52
CA VAL A 78 17.56 11.51 4.12
C VAL A 78 16.11 11.08 4.18
N THR A 79 15.83 9.86 3.74
CA THR A 79 14.48 9.28 3.76
C THR A 79 14.44 8.00 4.56
N VAL A 80 13.42 7.84 5.39
CA VAL A 80 13.07 6.57 6.02
C VAL A 80 11.69 6.17 5.55
N ALA A 81 11.52 4.94 5.10
CA ALA A 81 10.23 4.38 4.72
C ALA A 81 9.97 3.07 5.45
N VAL A 82 8.72 2.86 5.85
CA VAL A 82 8.21 1.60 6.38
C VAL A 82 7.02 1.19 5.53
N ASP A 83 7.20 0.13 4.77
CA ASP A 83 6.15 -0.49 3.96
C ASP A 83 5.41 -1.54 4.79
N ASN A 84 4.09 -1.57 4.64
CA ASN A 84 3.23 -2.49 5.38
C ASN A 84 3.48 -2.42 6.89
N ALA A 85 3.38 -1.22 7.45
CA ALA A 85 3.56 -0.92 8.88
C ALA A 85 2.59 -1.65 9.81
N LEU A 86 1.56 -2.32 9.29
CA LEU A 86 0.66 -3.20 10.03
C LEU A 86 1.18 -4.65 10.12
N ASP A 87 2.27 -4.98 9.42
CA ASP A 87 2.83 -6.33 9.24
C ASP A 87 1.77 -7.37 8.86
N ARG A 88 0.80 -6.98 8.01
CA ARG A 88 -0.19 -7.92 7.51
C ARG A 88 0.46 -8.86 6.52
N ARG A 89 0.27 -10.16 6.75
CA ARG A 89 0.81 -11.25 5.93
C ARG A 89 -0.37 -12.02 5.35
N LEU A 90 -0.28 -12.33 4.06
CA LEU A 90 -1.30 -13.09 3.34
C LEU A 90 -0.90 -14.54 3.10
N GLY A 91 0.21 -15.01 3.68
CA GLY A 91 0.65 -16.39 3.55
C GLY A 91 1.40 -16.70 2.24
N PRO A 92 1.93 -17.93 2.11
CA PRO A 92 2.72 -18.38 0.97
C PRO A 92 1.95 -18.39 -0.37
N GLU A 93 0.62 -18.41 -0.34
CA GLU A 93 -0.26 -18.33 -1.49
C GLU A 93 -0.31 -16.94 -2.15
N TRP A 94 0.41 -15.96 -1.58
CA TRP A 94 0.55 -14.59 -2.10
C TRP A 94 2.02 -14.19 -2.31
N PRO A 95 2.64 -14.63 -3.42
CA PRO A 95 4.00 -14.22 -3.77
C PRO A 95 4.08 -12.69 -3.88
N GLY A 96 5.06 -12.10 -3.19
CA GLY A 96 5.30 -10.65 -3.15
C GLY A 96 4.72 -9.92 -1.92
N PHE A 97 3.96 -10.58 -1.05
CA PHE A 97 3.45 -9.99 0.19
C PHE A 97 4.23 -10.49 1.42
N THR A 98 5.47 -10.02 1.56
CA THR A 98 6.48 -10.52 2.52
C THR A 98 6.38 -9.97 3.95
N GLY A 99 5.28 -9.30 4.30
CA GLY A 99 5.12 -8.65 5.60
C GLY A 99 5.66 -7.22 5.61
N ARG A 100 6.09 -6.72 6.78
CA ARG A 100 6.66 -5.38 6.95
C ARG A 100 8.07 -5.31 6.37
N SER A 101 8.39 -4.23 5.66
CA SER A 101 9.75 -3.90 5.27
C SER A 101 10.09 -2.44 5.61
N ALA A 102 11.37 -2.15 5.74
CA ALA A 102 11.86 -0.80 6.00
C ALA A 102 13.01 -0.47 5.05
N ALA A 103 13.11 0.80 4.68
CA ALA A 103 14.17 1.32 3.82
C ALA A 103 14.71 2.63 4.38
N LEU A 104 16.03 2.81 4.23
CA LEU A 104 16.74 4.05 4.49
C LEU A 104 17.36 4.49 3.15
N GLY A 105 17.21 5.77 2.81
CA GLY A 105 17.72 6.34 1.58
C GLY A 105 18.40 7.67 1.84
N ILE A 106 19.39 7.99 1.01
CA ILE A 106 20.05 9.30 0.96
C ILE A 106 20.05 9.72 -0.51
N SER A 107 19.64 10.96 -0.78
CA SER A 107 19.71 11.55 -2.12
C SER A 107 20.33 12.95 -2.05
N TRP A 108 20.97 13.40 -3.12
CA TRP A 108 21.50 14.74 -3.24
C TRP A 108 21.32 15.24 -4.67
N ARG A 109 21.05 16.54 -4.83
CA ARG A 109 20.95 17.17 -6.15
C ARG A 109 22.08 18.19 -6.32
N PRO A 110 23.15 17.85 -7.07
CA PRO A 110 24.19 18.82 -7.36
C PRO A 110 23.67 19.88 -8.36
N GLY A 111 23.59 21.14 -7.93
CA GLY A 111 23.33 22.28 -8.83
C GLY A 111 22.26 23.29 -8.39
N GLU A 112 21.42 22.99 -7.38
CA GLU A 112 20.50 23.98 -6.80
C GLU A 112 21.08 24.56 -5.50
N ALA A 113 22.11 25.40 -5.64
CA ALA A 113 22.42 26.39 -4.59
C ALA A 113 21.43 27.54 -4.76
N ARG A 114 20.56 27.76 -3.76
CA ARG A 114 19.77 29.00 -3.66
C ARG A 114 20.65 30.18 -3.28
#